data_AF-A0A3M7PBA6-F1
#
_entry.id   AF-A0A3M7PBA6-F1
#
_cell.length_a   1.000
_cell.length_b   1.000
_cell.length_c   1.000
_cell.angle_alpha   90.00
_cell.angle_beta   90.00
_cell.angle_gamma   90.00
#
_symmetry.space_group_name_H-M   'P 1'
#
loop_
_entity.id
_entity.type
_entity.pdbx_description
1 polymer ?
#
loop_
_entity_poly.entity_id
_entity_poly.type
_entity_poly.pdbx_seq_one_letter_code
_entity_poly.pdbx_strand_id
1 'polypeptide(L)'
;MWQEARKQEKLIRGMMVDYKRRAERRKGFYDKIKKDPAQFLQVWGCKAKIHIDPNVASAADNPSIMTKWRGDEEVLIDRFDVRSHLDFLPEHDDQKEKKNLKESEKNEERMLNFERYRTLVQNEALGISESQCLKQIEVDEKYGDKSEKKIKDNKAKIGYTYSDSSYTEPKLKTSRFSHAKLSSDEDSDNDLDLVLDVNRLTSEDKVILNKKSTDFGMEFGDYIRMMIVDNEEKEALKRNKELEIEKSQYS
;
A
#
# COMPACT_ATOMS: atom_id res chain seq x y z
N MET A 1 -21.11 -16.43 -57.11
CA MET A 1 -22.08 -16.50 -56.00
C MET A 1 -21.62 -17.35 -54.80
N TRP A 2 -21.66 -18.70 -54.81
CA TRP A 2 -21.32 -19.48 -53.58
C TRP A 2 -19.85 -19.39 -53.15
N GLN A 3 -18.91 -19.40 -54.09
CA GLN A 3 -17.48 -19.28 -53.79
C GLN A 3 -17.10 -17.88 -53.25
N GLU A 4 -17.80 -16.83 -53.68
CA GLU A 4 -17.62 -15.46 -53.15
C GLU A 4 -18.17 -15.34 -51.75
N ALA A 5 -19.36 -15.91 -51.49
CA ALA A 5 -19.93 -15.97 -50.14
C ALA A 5 -18.97 -16.67 -49.15
N ARG A 6 -18.35 -17.78 -49.57
CA ARG A 6 -17.38 -18.52 -48.74
C ARG A 6 -16.07 -17.73 -48.49
N LYS A 7 -15.63 -16.91 -49.47
CA LYS A 7 -14.49 -15.98 -49.29
C LYS A 7 -14.82 -14.87 -48.29
N GLN A 8 -16.02 -14.27 -48.40
CA GLN A 8 -16.50 -13.25 -47.46
C GLN A 8 -16.65 -13.82 -46.05
N GLU A 9 -17.19 -15.03 -45.91
CA GLU A 9 -17.32 -15.71 -44.61
C GLU A 9 -15.95 -15.94 -43.95
N LYS A 10 -14.94 -16.38 -44.72
CA LYS A 10 -13.57 -16.58 -44.20
C LYS A 10 -12.94 -15.26 -43.74
N LEU A 11 -13.18 -14.18 -44.48
CA LEU A 11 -12.70 -12.83 -44.12
C LEU A 11 -13.35 -12.33 -42.83
N ILE A 12 -14.67 -12.47 -42.71
CA ILE A 12 -15.43 -12.08 -41.52
C ILE A 12 -14.99 -12.89 -40.29
N ARG A 13 -14.83 -14.20 -40.42
CA ARG A 13 -14.32 -15.06 -39.34
C ARG A 13 -12.91 -14.64 -38.90
N GLY A 14 -12.03 -14.30 -39.84
CA GLY A 14 -10.69 -13.76 -39.54
C GLY A 14 -10.74 -12.45 -38.76
N MET A 15 -11.57 -11.50 -39.21
CA MET A 15 -11.79 -10.23 -38.51
C MET A 15 -12.34 -10.44 -37.09
N MET A 16 -13.29 -11.36 -36.90
CA MET A 16 -13.85 -11.69 -35.58
C MET A 16 -12.79 -12.22 -34.61
N VAL A 17 -11.93 -13.14 -35.07
CA VAL A 17 -10.83 -13.69 -34.24
C VAL A 17 -9.85 -12.59 -33.86
N ASP A 18 -9.49 -11.72 -34.81
CA ASP A 18 -8.59 -10.60 -34.55
C ASP A 18 -9.19 -9.56 -33.58
N TYR A 19 -10.50 -9.26 -33.70
CA TYR A 19 -11.20 -8.40 -32.75
C TYR A 19 -11.24 -9.03 -31.35
N LYS A 20 -11.54 -10.33 -31.23
CA LYS A 20 -11.52 -11.05 -29.95
C LYS A 20 -10.13 -11.00 -29.32
N ARG A 21 -9.08 -11.34 -30.07
CA ARG A 21 -7.69 -11.32 -29.59
C ARG A 21 -7.20 -9.92 -29.23
N ARG A 22 -7.68 -8.88 -29.94
CA ARG A 22 -7.39 -7.47 -29.64
C ARG A 22 -8.12 -7.01 -28.39
N ALA A 23 -9.38 -7.41 -28.21
CA ALA A 23 -10.16 -7.13 -27.01
C ALA A 23 -9.56 -7.82 -25.78
N GLU A 24 -9.14 -9.08 -25.89
CA GLU A 24 -8.42 -9.80 -24.83
C GLU A 24 -7.11 -9.13 -24.45
N ARG A 25 -6.31 -8.67 -25.42
CA ARG A 25 -5.09 -7.89 -25.14
C ARG A 25 -5.38 -6.57 -24.43
N ARG A 26 -6.43 -5.85 -24.84
CA ARG A 26 -6.83 -4.61 -24.15
C ARG A 26 -7.32 -4.91 -22.74
N LYS A 27 -8.16 -5.93 -22.56
CA LYS A 27 -8.64 -6.38 -21.25
C LYS A 27 -7.45 -6.74 -20.36
N GLY A 28 -6.52 -7.56 -20.84
CA GLY A 28 -5.32 -7.94 -20.09
C GLY A 28 -4.36 -6.77 -19.82
N PHE A 29 -4.34 -5.72 -20.64
CA PHE A 29 -3.60 -4.49 -20.37
C PHE A 29 -4.28 -3.68 -19.26
N TYR A 30 -5.59 -3.44 -19.35
CA TYR A 30 -6.34 -2.72 -18.32
C TYR A 30 -6.37 -3.50 -17.01
N ASP A 31 -6.53 -4.82 -17.00
CA ASP A 31 -6.51 -5.64 -15.79
C ASP A 31 -5.13 -5.63 -15.09
N LYS A 32 -4.05 -5.33 -15.80
CA LYS A 32 -2.70 -5.16 -15.23
C LYS A 32 -2.47 -3.77 -14.64
N ILE A 33 -3.11 -2.75 -15.22
CA ILE A 33 -2.94 -1.35 -14.82
C ILE A 33 -4.01 -0.90 -13.83
N LYS A 34 -5.15 -1.60 -13.80
CA LYS A 34 -6.22 -1.45 -12.82
C LYS A 34 -5.76 -2.04 -11.48
N LYS A 35 -4.80 -1.37 -10.84
CA LYS A 35 -4.52 -1.53 -9.41
C LYS A 35 -5.69 -0.90 -8.62
N ASP A 36 -5.85 -1.28 -7.37
CA ASP A 36 -6.92 -0.74 -6.52
C ASP A 36 -6.70 0.77 -6.31
N PRO A 37 -7.67 1.65 -6.64
CA PRO A 37 -7.54 3.08 -6.40
C PRO A 37 -7.18 3.46 -4.95
N ALA A 38 -7.58 2.64 -3.97
CA ALA A 38 -7.24 2.86 -2.57
C ALA A 38 -5.74 2.63 -2.27
N GLN A 39 -5.02 1.84 -3.09
CA GLN A 39 -3.58 1.59 -2.93
C GLN A 39 -2.71 2.80 -3.28
N PHE A 40 -3.25 3.81 -3.96
CA PHE A 40 -2.52 5.02 -4.36
C PHE A 40 -2.92 6.26 -3.56
N LEU A 41 -3.76 6.13 -2.54
CA LEU A 41 -4.15 7.27 -1.73
C LEU A 41 -2.96 7.67 -0.85
N GLN A 42 -2.23 8.68 -1.30
CA GLN A 42 -1.16 9.31 -0.53
C GLN A 42 -1.65 10.63 0.05
N VAL A 43 -1.41 10.83 1.35
CA VAL A 43 -1.73 12.08 2.04
C VAL A 43 -0.41 12.74 2.42
N TRP A 44 -0.12 13.90 1.81
CA TRP A 44 1.03 14.72 2.15
C TRP A 44 0.56 16.00 2.85
N GLY A 45 1.33 16.43 3.85
CA GLY A 45 1.14 17.73 4.50
C GLY A 45 2.17 18.73 3.99
N CYS A 46 1.74 19.92 3.59
CA CYS A 46 2.64 21.05 3.36
C CYS A 46 2.40 22.15 4.39
N LYS A 47 3.48 22.83 4.77
CA LYS A 47 3.37 24.04 5.59
C LYS A 47 2.78 25.16 4.72
N ALA A 48 1.51 25.48 4.92
CA ALA A 48 0.89 26.65 4.32
C ALA A 48 1.17 27.88 5.21
N LYS A 49 1.80 28.91 4.65
CA LYS A 49 1.96 30.19 5.36
C LYS A 49 0.66 30.96 5.23
N ILE A 50 -0.14 30.99 6.29
CA ILE A 50 -1.37 31.76 6.32
C ILE A 50 -1.01 33.23 6.53
N HIS A 51 -1.41 34.08 5.60
CA HIS A 51 -1.29 35.53 5.73
C HIS A 51 -2.64 36.08 6.19
N ILE A 52 -2.74 36.33 7.49
CA ILE A 52 -3.93 36.94 8.07
C ILE A 52 -3.65 38.42 8.25
N ASP A 53 -4.53 39.27 7.73
CA ASP A 53 -4.50 40.71 8.03
C ASP A 53 -4.73 40.89 9.55
N PRO A 54 -3.82 41.55 10.29
CA PRO A 54 -3.94 41.74 11.73
C PRO A 54 -5.28 42.37 12.15
N ASN A 55 -5.85 43.27 11.33
CA ASN A 55 -7.13 43.90 11.62
C ASN A 55 -8.29 42.91 11.46
N VAL A 56 -8.22 42.04 10.44
CA VAL A 56 -9.21 40.98 10.22
C VAL A 56 -9.12 39.91 11.30
N ALA A 57 -7.91 39.52 11.70
CA ALA A 57 -7.68 38.61 12.83
C ALA A 57 -8.30 39.17 14.13
N SER A 58 -7.93 40.40 14.49
CA SER A 58 -8.43 41.03 15.72
C SER A 58 -9.94 41.25 15.69
N ALA A 59 -10.54 41.48 14.52
CA ALA A 59 -11.99 41.58 14.37
C ALA A 59 -12.68 40.20 14.49
N ALA A 60 -12.03 39.12 14.05
CA ALA A 60 -12.53 37.76 14.20
C ALA A 60 -12.48 37.28 15.66
N ASP A 61 -11.46 37.69 16.43
CA ASP A 61 -11.32 37.39 17.86
C ASP A 61 -12.25 38.19 18.77
N ASN A 62 -13.22 38.92 18.20
CA ASN A 62 -14.16 39.73 18.97
C ASN A 62 -14.96 38.84 19.94
N PRO A 63 -14.98 39.13 21.26
CA PRO A 63 -15.74 38.36 22.26
C PRO A 63 -17.24 38.28 22.02
N SER A 64 -17.78 39.11 21.12
CA SER A 64 -19.18 39.05 20.68
C SER A 64 -19.45 37.90 19.71
N ILE A 65 -18.42 37.46 18.99
CA ILE A 65 -18.46 36.45 17.92
C ILE A 65 -17.77 35.17 18.39
N MET A 66 -16.70 35.25 19.18
CA MET A 66 -15.97 34.11 19.71
C MET A 66 -16.27 33.89 21.19
N THR A 67 -16.28 32.62 21.61
CA THR A 67 -16.45 32.18 23.00
C THR A 67 -15.43 31.12 23.35
N LYS A 68 -15.03 31.04 24.63
CA LYS A 68 -14.16 29.97 25.11
C LYS A 68 -14.88 28.63 24.99
N TRP A 69 -14.19 27.63 24.44
CA TRP A 69 -14.72 26.28 24.41
C TRP A 69 -14.77 25.69 25.83
N ARG A 70 -15.87 25.02 26.16
CA ARG A 70 -16.07 24.39 27.47
C ARG A 70 -15.07 23.26 27.76
N GLY A 71 -14.56 22.59 26.72
CA GLY A 71 -13.62 21.47 26.86
C GLY A 71 -12.16 21.89 27.03
N ASP A 72 -11.80 23.09 26.56
CA ASP A 72 -10.47 23.69 26.71
C ASP A 72 -10.61 25.21 26.61
N GLU A 73 -10.34 25.91 27.71
CA GLU A 73 -10.49 27.37 27.78
C GLU A 73 -9.46 28.14 26.93
N GLU A 74 -8.37 27.48 26.52
CA GLU A 74 -7.35 28.05 25.63
C GLU A 74 -7.81 28.08 24.17
N VAL A 75 -8.90 27.36 23.85
CA VAL A 75 -9.46 27.30 22.49
C VAL A 75 -10.68 28.20 22.39
N LEU A 76 -10.62 29.16 21.47
CA LEU A 76 -11.77 29.98 21.07
C LEU A 76 -12.56 29.28 19.96
N ILE A 77 -13.88 29.26 20.11
CA ILE A 77 -14.83 28.76 19.11
C ILE A 77 -15.85 29.83 18.77
N ASP A 78 -16.42 29.74 17.57
CA ASP A 78 -17.53 30.60 17.18
C ASP A 78 -18.69 30.44 18.17
N ARG A 79 -19.28 31.57 18.57
CA ARG A 79 -20.45 31.60 19.46
C ARG A 79 -21.65 30.86 18.86
N PHE A 80 -21.75 30.82 17.53
CA PHE A 80 -22.77 30.05 16.82
C PHE A 80 -22.37 28.60 16.53
N ASP A 81 -21.15 28.19 16.88
CA ASP A 81 -20.77 26.78 16.88
C ASP A 81 -21.68 26.00 17.84
N VAL A 82 -22.22 24.87 17.40
CA VAL A 82 -23.15 24.06 18.21
C VAL A 82 -22.51 23.64 19.55
N ARG A 83 -21.18 23.50 19.59
CA ARG A 83 -20.43 23.13 20.80
C ARG A 83 -20.50 24.20 21.90
N SER A 84 -20.70 25.48 21.56
CA SER A 84 -20.83 26.57 22.54
C SER A 84 -22.11 26.44 23.39
N HIS A 85 -23.10 25.72 22.87
CA HIS A 85 -24.42 25.51 23.49
C HIS A 85 -24.49 24.25 24.35
N LEU A 86 -23.38 23.49 24.48
CA LEU A 86 -23.34 22.33 25.37
C LEU A 86 -23.21 22.79 26.82
N ASP A 87 -24.23 22.46 27.63
CA ASP A 87 -24.23 22.76 29.08
C ASP A 87 -23.21 21.92 29.84
N PHE A 88 -22.98 20.68 29.38
CA PHE A 88 -22.05 19.72 29.96
C PHE A 88 -21.31 19.00 28.84
N LEU A 89 -19.98 18.99 28.94
CA LEU A 89 -19.13 18.15 28.10
C LEU A 89 -18.56 17.04 29.00
N PRO A 90 -18.93 15.77 28.79
CA PRO A 90 -18.34 14.67 29.53
C PRO A 90 -16.83 14.63 29.30
N GLU A 91 -16.06 14.43 30.36
CA GLU A 91 -14.64 14.12 30.20
C GLU A 91 -14.49 12.83 29.40
N HIS A 92 -13.65 12.87 28.37
CA HIS A 92 -13.31 11.71 27.58
C HIS A 92 -12.40 10.79 28.40
N ASP A 93 -12.88 9.58 28.70
CA ASP A 93 -12.10 8.56 29.38
C ASP A 93 -11.88 7.37 28.43
N ASP A 94 -10.73 7.37 27.76
CA ASP A 94 -10.28 6.30 26.86
C ASP A 94 -10.37 4.91 27.50
N GLN A 95 -10.10 4.80 28.80
CA GLN A 95 -10.08 3.51 29.51
C GLN A 95 -11.51 3.01 29.72
N LYS A 96 -12.45 3.91 29.99
CA LYS A 96 -13.86 3.58 30.15
C LYS A 96 -14.52 3.24 28.82
N GLU A 97 -14.22 4.00 27.76
CA GLU A 97 -14.64 3.71 26.38
C GLU A 97 -14.21 2.29 25.98
N LYS A 98 -12.91 1.96 26.11
CA LYS A 98 -12.37 0.63 25.78
C LYS A 98 -12.99 -0.51 26.59
N LYS A 99 -13.35 -0.28 27.85
CA LYS A 99 -14.03 -1.27 28.69
C LYS A 99 -15.47 -1.54 28.26
N ASN A 100 -16.14 -0.52 27.75
CA ASN A 100 -17.54 -0.58 27.35
C ASN A 100 -17.76 -1.13 25.92
N LEU A 101 -16.69 -1.29 25.14
CA LEU A 101 -16.77 -1.89 23.82
C LEU A 101 -17.36 -3.31 23.89
N LYS A 102 -18.28 -3.59 22.96
CA LYS A 102 -18.77 -4.94 22.72
C LYS A 102 -17.65 -5.81 22.17
N GLU A 103 -17.80 -7.12 22.29
CA GLU A 103 -16.80 -8.07 21.77
C GLU A 103 -16.54 -7.91 20.26
N SER A 104 -17.58 -7.62 19.47
CA SER A 104 -17.43 -7.30 18.04
C SER A 104 -16.54 -6.09 17.81
N GLU A 105 -16.79 -5.02 18.55
CA GLU A 105 -16.07 -3.74 18.40
C GLU A 105 -14.60 -3.89 18.84
N LYS A 106 -14.33 -4.69 19.88
CA LYS A 106 -12.95 -5.04 20.29
C LYS A 106 -12.22 -5.82 19.21
N ASN A 107 -12.89 -6.78 18.57
CA ASN A 107 -12.28 -7.53 17.48
C ASN A 107 -12.02 -6.65 16.27
N GLU A 108 -12.95 -5.76 15.92
CA GLU A 108 -12.74 -4.75 14.88
C GLU A 108 -11.56 -3.83 15.21
N GLU A 109 -11.45 -3.33 16.45
CA GLU A 109 -10.31 -2.51 16.88
C GLU A 109 -8.99 -3.27 16.77
N ARG A 110 -8.95 -4.57 17.11
CA ARG A 110 -7.75 -5.42 16.92
C ARG A 110 -7.36 -5.56 15.45
N MET A 111 -8.33 -5.78 14.55
CA MET A 111 -8.10 -5.86 13.10
C MET A 111 -7.60 -4.52 12.55
N LEU A 112 -8.23 -3.42 12.96
CA LEU A 112 -7.81 -2.08 12.58
C LEU A 112 -6.40 -1.76 13.08
N ASN A 113 -6.06 -2.20 14.28
CA ASN A 113 -4.73 -1.99 14.84
C ASN A 113 -3.67 -2.78 14.06
N PHE A 114 -3.99 -4.02 13.66
CA PHE A 114 -3.17 -4.80 12.76
C PHE A 114 -2.92 -4.06 11.45
N GLU A 115 -3.96 -3.63 10.73
CA GLU A 115 -3.79 -2.92 9.45
C GLU A 115 -3.03 -1.60 9.60
N ARG A 116 -3.27 -0.86 10.68
CA ARG A 116 -2.61 0.42 10.96
C ARG A 116 -1.08 0.27 11.08
N TYR A 117 -0.62 -0.79 11.73
CA TYR A 117 0.80 -0.94 12.07
C TYR A 117 1.48 -2.11 11.36
N ARG A 118 0.78 -2.83 10.48
CA ARG A 118 1.29 -4.01 9.79
C ARG A 118 2.67 -3.78 9.19
N THR A 119 2.79 -2.79 8.31
CA THR A 119 4.05 -2.47 7.61
C THR A 119 5.13 -1.98 8.57
N LEU A 120 4.74 -1.25 9.62
CA LEU A 120 5.68 -0.73 10.61
C LEU A 120 6.33 -1.85 11.44
N VAL A 121 5.54 -2.85 11.85
CA VAL A 121 6.06 -4.05 12.53
C VAL A 121 7.06 -4.81 11.64
N GLN A 122 6.77 -4.93 10.34
CA GLN A 122 7.69 -5.57 9.39
C GLN A 122 8.99 -4.79 9.25
N ASN A 123 8.88 -3.48 9.02
CA ASN A 123 10.03 -2.59 8.89
C ASN A 123 10.92 -2.65 10.13
N GLU A 124 10.33 -2.62 11.32
CA GLU A 124 11.08 -2.72 12.56
C GLU A 124 11.76 -4.09 12.73
N ALA A 125 11.07 -5.19 12.40
CA ALA A 125 11.67 -6.53 12.44
C ALA A 125 12.82 -6.70 11.43
N LEU A 126 12.74 -6.03 10.29
CA LEU A 126 13.76 -6.01 9.24
C LEU A 126 14.87 -4.97 9.49
N GLY A 127 14.75 -4.14 10.53
CA GLY A 127 15.71 -3.08 10.84
C GLY A 127 15.71 -1.92 9.84
N ILE A 128 14.60 -1.73 9.14
CA ILE A 128 14.41 -0.67 8.14
C ILE A 128 14.02 0.60 8.88
N SER A 129 14.85 1.64 8.76
CA SER A 129 14.56 2.93 9.37
C SER A 129 13.50 3.70 8.57
N GLU A 130 12.74 4.56 9.25
CA GLU A 130 11.80 5.49 8.61
C GLU A 130 12.47 6.32 7.51
N SER A 131 13.71 6.77 7.74
CA SER A 131 14.48 7.53 6.75
C SER A 131 14.75 6.77 5.45
N GLN A 132 14.88 5.44 5.52
CA GLN A 132 15.04 4.60 4.33
C GLN A 132 13.71 4.42 3.61
N CYS A 133 12.63 4.20 4.37
CA CYS A 133 11.27 4.11 3.82
C CYS A 133 10.88 5.39 3.07
N LEU A 134 11.06 6.56 3.70
CA LEU A 134 10.76 7.85 3.09
C LEU A 134 11.58 8.14 1.82
N LYS A 135 12.86 7.74 1.82
CA LYS A 135 13.70 7.86 0.61
C LYS A 135 13.22 6.97 -0.53
N GLN A 136 12.76 5.76 -0.23
CA GLN A 136 12.21 4.88 -1.26
C GLN A 136 10.93 5.49 -1.84
N ILE A 137 10.02 5.96 -0.99
CA ILE A 137 8.79 6.64 -1.42
C ILE A 137 9.13 7.83 -2.34
N GLU A 138 10.10 8.66 -1.96
CA GLU A 138 10.55 9.80 -2.78
C GLU A 138 11.09 9.35 -4.16
N VAL A 139 11.82 8.24 -4.21
CA VAL A 139 12.33 7.67 -5.46
C VAL A 139 11.19 7.14 -6.32
N ASP A 140 10.26 6.39 -5.73
CA ASP A 140 9.12 5.80 -6.42
C ASP A 140 8.18 6.88 -6.97
N GLU A 141 7.98 7.97 -6.24
CA GLU A 141 7.20 9.14 -6.72
C GLU A 141 7.89 9.85 -7.89
N LYS A 142 9.20 10.04 -7.83
CA LYS A 142 9.95 10.79 -8.85
C LYS A 142 10.11 10.02 -10.16
N TYR A 143 10.29 8.71 -10.06
CA TYR A 143 10.66 7.88 -11.21
C TYR A 143 9.58 6.87 -11.61
N GLY A 144 8.53 6.71 -10.81
CA GLY A 144 7.52 5.68 -10.98
C GLY A 144 8.07 4.29 -10.70
N ASP A 145 7.15 3.35 -10.50
CA ASP A 145 7.38 1.92 -10.47
C ASP A 145 8.02 1.50 -11.83
N LYS A 146 9.36 1.38 -11.89
CA LYS A 146 10.11 0.99 -13.10
C LYS A 146 9.88 -0.48 -13.48
N SER A 147 8.73 -1.03 -13.17
CA SER A 147 8.24 -2.32 -13.64
C SER A 147 7.80 -2.30 -15.12
N GLU A 148 8.15 -1.26 -15.88
CA GLU A 148 8.47 -1.47 -17.29
C GLU A 148 9.73 -2.33 -17.38
N LYS A 149 9.53 -3.65 -17.30
CA LYS A 149 10.38 -4.63 -17.96
C LYS A 149 10.75 -3.98 -19.29
N LYS A 150 12.03 -3.65 -19.49
CA LYS A 150 12.57 -3.40 -20.82
C LYS A 150 12.06 -4.58 -21.65
N ILE A 151 11.00 -4.35 -22.43
CA ILE A 151 10.62 -5.25 -23.50
C ILE A 151 11.90 -5.21 -24.31
N LYS A 152 12.70 -6.28 -24.21
CA LYS A 152 13.85 -6.44 -25.06
C LYS A 152 13.25 -6.34 -26.45
N ASP A 153 13.41 -5.17 -27.06
CA ASP A 153 13.26 -5.00 -28.48
C ASP A 153 14.08 -6.16 -29.04
N ASN A 154 13.41 -7.16 -29.60
CA ASN A 154 14.04 -8.11 -30.51
C ASN A 154 14.38 -7.34 -31.78
N LYS A 155 15.25 -6.33 -31.66
CA LYS A 155 16.03 -5.77 -32.74
C LYS A 155 17.23 -6.69 -32.85
N ALA A 156 17.32 -7.38 -33.98
CA ALA A 156 18.43 -8.23 -34.34
C ALA A 156 19.76 -7.54 -33.98
N LYS A 157 20.54 -8.17 -33.11
CA LYS A 157 21.80 -7.66 -32.59
C LYS A 157 22.86 -7.75 -33.70
N ILE A 158 23.22 -6.61 -34.29
CA ILE A 158 24.43 -6.48 -35.11
C ILE A 158 25.63 -6.67 -34.17
N GLY A 159 26.41 -7.71 -34.42
CA GLY A 159 27.53 -8.12 -33.58
C GLY A 159 28.76 -7.24 -33.81
N TYR A 160 29.14 -6.50 -32.78
CA TYR A 160 30.51 -6.06 -32.57
C TYR A 160 30.83 -6.16 -31.07
N THR A 161 31.90 -6.85 -30.74
CA THR A 161 32.46 -6.99 -29.39
C THR A 161 33.83 -6.34 -29.37
N TYR A 162 34.07 -5.47 -28.39
CA TYR A 162 35.40 -5.08 -27.97
C TYR A 162 35.62 -5.60 -26.55
N SER A 163 36.74 -6.28 -26.37
CA SER A 163 37.20 -6.93 -25.15
C SER A 163 37.87 -5.95 -24.19
N ASP A 164 37.75 -6.27 -22.89
CA ASP A 164 38.75 -6.12 -21.83
C ASP A 164 38.66 -4.88 -20.90
N SER A 165 38.35 -5.11 -19.62
CA SER A 165 39.28 -4.89 -18.49
C SER A 165 38.60 -5.20 -17.15
N SER A 166 39.19 -6.12 -16.39
CA SER A 166 38.82 -6.48 -15.02
C SER A 166 39.48 -5.59 -13.98
N TYR A 167 38.74 -5.17 -12.94
CA TYR A 167 39.32 -4.74 -11.66
C TYR A 167 38.42 -5.23 -10.50
N THR A 168 39.04 -5.81 -9.47
CA THR A 168 38.39 -6.34 -8.26
C THR A 168 39.05 -5.73 -7.04
N GLU A 169 38.28 -5.27 -6.05
CA GLU A 169 38.69 -5.11 -4.63
C GLU A 169 37.46 -4.73 -3.75
N PRO A 170 37.53 -4.70 -2.40
CA PRO A 170 37.48 -5.83 -1.47
C PRO A 170 36.22 -5.84 -0.56
N LYS A 171 35.90 -7.00 0.03
CA LYS A 171 34.71 -7.23 0.87
C LYS A 171 34.93 -6.82 2.34
N LEU A 172 34.10 -5.91 2.86
CA LEU A 172 33.89 -5.69 4.29
C LEU A 172 32.73 -6.58 4.80
N LYS A 173 32.95 -7.27 5.92
CA LYS A 173 32.01 -8.19 6.56
C LYS A 173 31.14 -7.44 7.58
N THR A 174 29.81 -7.59 7.50
CA THR A 174 28.90 -7.27 8.61
C THR A 174 27.85 -8.38 8.84
N SER A 175 27.87 -8.85 10.08
CA SER A 175 26.90 -9.52 10.95
C SER A 175 25.55 -10.08 10.43
N ARG A 176 25.47 -11.42 10.41
CA ARG A 176 24.40 -12.32 10.93
C ARG A 176 22.96 -11.80 11.03
N PHE A 177 22.28 -11.73 9.90
CA PHE A 177 20.92 -12.27 9.72
C PHE A 177 20.99 -13.15 8.46
N SER A 178 20.29 -14.28 8.42
CA SER A 178 20.43 -15.25 7.33
C SER A 178 19.87 -14.68 6.02
N HIS A 179 20.74 -14.01 5.27
CA HIS A 179 20.49 -13.56 3.92
C HIS A 179 20.40 -14.81 3.04
N ALA A 180 19.18 -15.22 2.69
CA ALA A 180 18.98 -16.03 1.50
C ALA A 180 19.68 -15.27 0.36
N LYS A 181 20.69 -15.90 -0.27
CA LYS A 181 21.53 -15.30 -1.32
C LYS A 181 20.70 -14.45 -2.29
N LEU A 182 20.74 -13.12 -2.12
CA LEU A 182 20.59 -12.21 -3.25
C LEU A 182 21.97 -12.10 -3.88
N SER A 183 22.05 -12.42 -5.17
CA SER A 183 23.24 -12.15 -5.96
C SER A 183 23.47 -10.64 -6.00
N SER A 184 24.73 -10.26 -5.81
CA SER A 184 25.23 -8.91 -6.04
C SER A 184 25.17 -8.59 -7.54
N ASP A 185 24.00 -8.19 -8.02
CA ASP A 185 23.82 -7.35 -9.20
C ASP A 185 23.17 -6.04 -8.73
N GLU A 186 23.60 -4.91 -9.28
CA GLU A 186 23.21 -3.54 -8.92
C GLU A 186 21.75 -3.18 -9.27
N ASP A 187 20.80 -4.07 -9.01
CA ASP A 187 19.36 -3.87 -9.23
C ASP A 187 18.57 -4.46 -8.03
N SER A 188 18.78 -3.91 -6.84
CA SER A 188 18.00 -4.32 -5.65
C SER A 188 16.62 -3.68 -5.71
N ASP A 189 15.70 -4.40 -6.35
CA ASP A 189 14.24 -4.26 -6.31
C ASP A 189 13.72 -4.36 -4.86
N ASN A 190 13.95 -3.33 -4.04
CA ASN A 190 13.40 -3.24 -2.69
C ASN A 190 12.03 -2.58 -2.75
N ASP A 191 11.03 -3.28 -3.31
CA ASP A 191 9.62 -2.97 -3.03
C ASP A 191 9.43 -3.16 -1.51
N LEU A 192 9.46 -2.06 -0.75
CA LEU A 192 9.29 -2.07 0.69
C LEU A 192 7.87 -2.51 1.13
N ASP A 193 6.94 -2.56 0.17
CA ASP A 193 5.60 -3.16 0.30
C ASP A 193 5.57 -4.66 -0.10
N LEU A 194 6.72 -5.35 -0.10
CA LEU A 194 6.78 -6.79 -0.28
C LEU A 194 6.05 -7.50 0.86
N VAL A 195 4.86 -8.00 0.54
CA VAL A 195 4.06 -8.87 1.40
C VAL A 195 4.92 -10.05 1.86
N LEU A 196 5.35 -10.03 3.11
CA LEU A 196 6.07 -11.14 3.73
C LEU A 196 5.21 -12.41 3.64
N ASP A 197 5.74 -13.45 2.99
CA ASP A 197 5.10 -14.76 2.89
C ASP A 197 5.24 -15.51 4.22
N VAL A 198 4.15 -15.54 5.00
CA VAL A 198 4.08 -16.15 6.34
C VAL A 198 4.53 -17.61 6.33
N ASN A 199 4.33 -18.32 5.22
CA ASN A 199 4.66 -19.73 5.10
C ASN A 199 6.18 -19.98 5.04
N ARG A 200 6.95 -18.95 4.69
CA ARG A 200 8.42 -19.03 4.59
C ARG A 200 9.13 -18.58 5.86
N LEU A 201 8.41 -17.98 6.81
CA LEU A 201 9.00 -17.50 8.05
C LEU A 201 9.39 -18.66 8.98
N THR A 202 10.57 -18.56 9.58
CA THR A 202 10.99 -19.51 10.61
C THR A 202 10.18 -19.30 11.90
N SER A 203 10.19 -20.29 12.79
CA SER A 203 9.53 -20.17 14.09
C SER A 203 10.10 -19.01 14.91
N GLU A 204 11.40 -18.73 14.80
CA GLU A 204 12.04 -17.61 15.48
C GLU A 204 11.57 -16.26 14.94
N ASP A 205 11.48 -16.12 13.61
CA ASP A 205 10.99 -14.89 12.96
C ASP A 205 9.54 -14.58 13.38
N LYS A 206 8.70 -15.61 13.49
CA LYS A 206 7.31 -15.48 13.97
C LYS A 206 7.25 -14.95 15.40
N VAL A 207 8.14 -15.41 16.28
CA VAL A 207 8.23 -14.89 17.66
C VAL A 207 8.72 -13.45 17.67
N ILE A 208 9.73 -13.12 16.85
CA ILE A 208 10.26 -11.75 16.75
C ILE A 208 9.15 -10.78 16.31
N LEU A 209 8.41 -11.12 15.26
CA LEU A 209 7.32 -10.28 14.74
C LEU A 209 6.20 -10.10 15.76
N ASN A 210 5.76 -11.18 16.42
CA ASN A 210 4.76 -11.08 17.49
C ASN A 210 5.25 -10.27 18.70
N LYS A 211 6.55 -10.27 18.97
CA LYS A 211 7.13 -9.43 20.03
C LYS A 211 7.18 -7.98 19.61
N LYS A 212 7.58 -7.68 18.36
CA LYS A 212 7.60 -6.31 17.84
C LYS A 212 6.19 -5.72 17.74
N SER A 213 5.19 -6.53 17.41
CA SER A 213 3.81 -6.05 17.33
C SER A 213 3.24 -5.55 18.65
N THR A 214 3.72 -6.04 19.80
CA THR A 214 3.24 -5.56 21.11
C THR A 214 3.66 -4.12 21.39
N ASP A 215 4.76 -3.65 20.80
CA ASP A 215 5.23 -2.27 20.93
C ASP A 215 4.24 -1.27 20.26
N PHE A 216 3.42 -1.77 19.31
CA PHE A 216 2.35 -1.04 18.64
C PHE A 216 0.94 -1.31 19.25
N GLY A 217 0.89 -1.93 20.43
CA GLY A 217 -0.37 -2.18 21.14
C GLY A 217 -1.19 -3.36 20.61
N MET A 218 -0.62 -4.26 19.81
CA MET A 218 -1.27 -5.52 19.45
C MET A 218 -1.09 -6.56 20.56
N GLU A 219 -2.00 -7.53 20.67
CA GLU A 219 -1.80 -8.67 21.57
C GLU A 219 -0.71 -9.60 21.02
N PHE A 220 0.06 -10.22 21.91
CA PHE A 220 1.08 -11.18 21.49
C PHE A 220 0.44 -12.35 20.72
N GLY A 221 0.96 -12.63 19.53
CA GLY A 221 0.43 -13.67 18.64
C GLY A 221 -0.61 -13.18 17.63
N ASP A 222 -1.20 -12.00 17.82
CA ASP A 222 -2.19 -11.45 16.86
C ASP A 222 -1.58 -11.21 15.50
N TYR A 223 -0.40 -10.61 15.47
CA TYR A 223 0.23 -10.21 14.23
C TYR A 223 0.39 -11.37 13.24
N ILE A 224 0.94 -12.50 13.70
CA ILE A 224 1.07 -13.69 12.84
C ILE A 224 -0.28 -14.32 12.51
N ARG A 225 -1.24 -14.36 13.46
CA ARG A 225 -2.59 -14.87 13.17
C ARG A 225 -3.27 -14.09 12.05
N MET A 226 -3.25 -12.76 12.13
CA MET A 226 -3.87 -11.89 11.12
C MET A 226 -3.14 -11.97 9.78
N MET A 227 -1.80 -12.08 9.78
CA MET A 227 -1.07 -12.31 8.53
C MET A 227 -1.43 -13.64 7.85
N ILE A 228 -1.76 -14.70 8.61
CA ILE A 228 -2.21 -15.98 8.04
C ILE A 228 -3.58 -15.80 7.39
N VAL A 229 -4.52 -15.16 8.10
CA VAL A 229 -5.87 -14.87 7.59
C VAL A 229 -5.79 -14.07 6.30
N ASP A 230 -4.99 -13.00 6.26
CA ASP A 230 -4.74 -12.21 5.06
C ASP A 230 -4.22 -13.03 3.89
N ASN A 231 -3.30 -13.96 4.16
CA ASN A 231 -2.74 -14.80 3.12
C ASN A 231 -3.79 -15.76 2.56
N GLU A 232 -4.60 -16.36 3.44
CA GLU A 232 -5.71 -17.23 3.06
C GLU A 232 -6.78 -16.46 2.25
N GLU A 233 -7.12 -15.23 2.64
CA GLU A 233 -8.04 -14.37 1.90
C GLU A 233 -7.50 -13.97 0.52
N LYS A 234 -6.20 -13.62 0.43
CA LYS A 234 -5.54 -13.35 -0.85
C LYS A 234 -5.54 -14.58 -1.77
N GLU A 235 -5.27 -15.77 -1.23
CA GLU A 235 -5.36 -17.02 -1.98
C GLU A 235 -6.79 -17.35 -2.41
N ALA A 236 -7.79 -17.10 -1.55
CA ALA A 236 -9.20 -17.27 -1.87
C ALA A 236 -9.66 -16.33 -2.99
N LEU A 237 -9.27 -15.05 -2.92
CA LEU A 237 -9.52 -14.07 -3.98
C LEU A 237 -8.88 -14.50 -5.30
N LYS A 238 -7.63 -14.99 -5.26
CA LYS A 238 -6.94 -15.50 -6.44
C LYS A 238 -7.67 -16.70 -7.04
N ARG A 239 -8.07 -17.67 -6.22
CA ARG A 239 -8.83 -18.86 -6.65
C ARG A 239 -10.20 -18.48 -7.23
N ASN A 240 -10.90 -17.52 -6.63
CA ASN A 240 -12.18 -17.02 -7.15
C ASN A 240 -12.01 -16.33 -8.50
N LYS A 241 -10.94 -15.54 -8.67
CA LYS A 241 -10.60 -14.91 -9.95
C LYS A 241 -10.27 -15.93 -11.03
N GLU A 242 -9.54 -16.99 -10.69
CA GLU A 242 -9.26 -18.10 -11.60
C GLU A 242 -10.55 -18.82 -12.04
N LEU A 243 -11.45 -19.11 -11.10
CA LEU A 243 -12.77 -19.69 -11.40
C LEU A 243 -13.65 -18.79 -12.27
N GLU A 244 -13.62 -17.47 -12.05
CA GLU A 244 -14.33 -16.51 -12.89
C GLU A 244 -13.75 -16.47 -14.32
N ILE A 245 -12.43 -16.53 -14.44
CA ILE A 245 -11.74 -16.62 -15.73
C ILE A 245 -12.15 -17.91 -16.45
N GLU A 246 -12.12 -19.06 -15.78
CA GLU A 246 -12.55 -20.34 -16.36
C GLU A 246 -14.02 -20.28 -16.81
N LYS A 247 -14.93 -19.79 -15.96
CA LYS A 247 -16.34 -19.60 -16.34
C LYS A 247 -16.50 -18.70 -17.56
N SER A 248 -15.70 -17.64 -17.68
CA SER A 248 -15.71 -16.74 -18.84
C SER A 248 -15.08 -17.33 -20.11
N GLN A 249 -14.25 -18.37 -19.98
CA GLN A 249 -13.67 -19.09 -21.12
C GLN A 249 -14.62 -20.16 -21.68
N TYR A 250 -15.52 -20.68 -20.84
CA TYR A 250 -16.53 -21.68 -21.21
C TYR A 250 -17.91 -21.07 -21.56
N SER A 251 -18.10 -19.76 -21.37
CA SER A 251 -19.28 -19.00 -21.83
C SER A 251 -19.02 -18.26 -23.13
#